data_AF-A0A367LKH9-F1
#
_entry.id   AF-A0A367LKH9-F1
#
_cell.length_a   1.000
_cell.length_b   1.000
_cell.length_c   1.000
_cell.angle_alpha   90.00
_cell.angle_beta   90.00
_cell.angle_gamma   90.00
#
_symmetry.space_group_name_H-M   'P 1'
#
loop_
_entity.id
_entity.type
_entity.pdbx_description
1 polymer ?
#
loop_
_entity_poly.entity_id
_entity_poly.type
_entity_poly.pdbx_seq_one_letter_code
_entity_poly.pdbx_strand_id
1 'polypeptide(L)'
;MKATLLHLVAIAGLSQALRPWYYLPENEADARRCGGPVGYMDRLCGTRRYCEAFDGAPNRTDFAFASTKECFRSHEPEPRTRSARTESFLPWVEPNSKNLFGCGYTSVQYITEAMCGTKRYCEAFASVEMTRTDGKFTSKAACLAGHEPRGARAKAEEEKMKKNKKLPWIESTEKEHRCGIYGWVEETCGTQRYCDAFDLEPEMADGRFDNASDCYAAHEDMPAGYVRKSMKMAWKVGPWAKAWCDSQRFWHIACGTVGYCGGYDIDFNNTDARFLSTAACLEAFENQPQ
;
A
#
# COMPACT_ATOMS: atom_id res chain seq x y z
N MET A 1 70.66 12.70 9.14
CA MET A 1 69.30 13.26 9.11
C MET A 1 68.44 12.43 8.16
N LYS A 2 67.66 11.48 8.67
CA LYS A 2 66.64 10.75 7.90
C LYS A 2 65.33 10.93 8.66
N ALA A 3 64.44 11.77 8.12
CA ALA A 3 63.11 11.96 8.64
C ALA A 3 62.20 10.93 7.96
N THR A 4 61.75 9.93 8.72
CA THR A 4 60.79 8.93 8.27
C THR A 4 59.39 9.51 8.42
N LEU A 5 58.72 9.74 7.30
CA LEU A 5 57.33 10.17 7.22
C LEU A 5 56.43 8.98 7.58
N LEU A 6 55.76 9.02 8.74
CA LEU A 6 54.67 8.10 9.07
C LEU A 6 53.36 8.68 8.50
N HIS A 7 52.83 8.05 7.45
CA HIS A 7 51.45 8.24 7.04
C HIS A 7 50.56 7.28 7.84
N LEU A 8 49.86 7.82 8.83
CA LEU A 8 48.70 7.19 9.45
C LEU A 8 47.51 7.36 8.49
N VAL A 9 47.18 6.31 7.74
CA VAL A 9 45.89 6.21 7.06
C VAL A 9 44.86 5.82 8.12
N ALA A 10 44.10 6.79 8.61
CA ALA A 10 42.92 6.53 9.41
C ALA A 10 41.80 6.04 8.48
N ILE A 11 41.64 4.72 8.37
CA ILE A 11 40.42 4.13 7.81
C ILE A 11 39.36 4.22 8.90
N ALA A 12 38.63 5.34 8.93
CA ALA A 12 37.38 5.43 9.66
C ALA A 12 36.35 4.57 8.91
N GLY A 13 36.28 3.28 9.23
CA GLY A 13 35.19 2.42 8.83
C GLY A 13 33.92 2.91 9.49
N LEU A 14 33.06 3.62 8.74
CA LEU A 14 31.67 3.83 9.12
C LEU A 14 31.00 2.45 9.10
N SER A 15 31.00 1.76 10.25
CA SER A 15 30.13 0.62 10.46
C SER A 15 28.70 1.09 10.22
N GLN A 16 28.11 0.71 9.09
CA GLN A 16 26.69 0.97 8.85
C GLN A 16 25.91 0.34 10.02
N ALA A 17 25.06 1.11 10.66
CA ALA A 17 24.17 0.58 11.68
C ALA A 17 23.33 -0.54 11.05
N LEU A 18 23.32 -1.71 11.68
CA LEU A 18 22.50 -2.83 11.24
C LEU A 18 21.03 -2.42 11.30
N ARG A 19 20.24 -2.92 10.34
CA ARG A 19 18.78 -2.76 10.37
C ARG A 19 18.20 -3.61 11.51
N PRO A 20 17.18 -3.12 12.23
CA PRO A 20 16.56 -3.88 13.31
C PRO A 20 15.89 -5.16 12.79
N TRP A 21 15.80 -6.18 13.64
CA TRP A 21 15.06 -7.40 13.32
C TRP A 21 13.54 -7.22 13.53
N TYR A 22 12.75 -7.52 12.50
CA TYR A 22 11.29 -7.49 12.54
C TYR A 22 10.70 -8.89 12.59
N TYR A 23 9.67 -9.07 13.40
CA TYR A 23 8.81 -10.25 13.38
C TYR A 23 7.59 -10.01 12.51
N LEU A 24 7.02 -11.08 11.97
CA LEU A 24 5.75 -11.03 11.26
C LEU A 24 4.66 -10.40 12.19
N PRO A 25 3.73 -9.60 11.64
CA PRO A 25 2.59 -9.11 12.40
C PRO A 25 1.85 -10.25 13.11
N GLU A 26 1.37 -9.99 14.32
CA GLU A 26 0.61 -10.98 15.10
C GLU A 26 -0.81 -11.16 14.57
N ASN A 27 -1.37 -10.10 13.98
CA ASN A 27 -2.66 -10.15 13.31
C ASN A 27 -2.52 -10.87 11.96
N GLU A 28 -3.33 -11.91 11.75
CA GLU A 28 -3.40 -12.66 10.49
C GLU A 28 -3.71 -11.76 9.29
N ALA A 29 -4.63 -10.80 9.43
CA ALA A 29 -4.99 -9.90 8.34
C ALA A 29 -3.78 -9.10 7.83
N ASP A 30 -2.97 -8.57 8.75
CA ASP A 30 -1.74 -7.84 8.39
C ASP A 30 -0.66 -8.79 7.82
N ALA A 31 -0.52 -9.98 8.40
CA ALA A 31 0.46 -10.97 7.95
C ALA A 31 0.19 -11.49 6.53
N ARG A 32 -1.08 -11.59 6.11
CA ARG A 32 -1.49 -12.03 4.76
C ARG A 32 -1.06 -11.07 3.65
N ARG A 33 -0.76 -9.82 3.98
CA ARG A 33 -0.34 -8.78 3.03
C ARG A 33 1.09 -8.99 2.52
N CYS A 34 1.90 -9.73 3.27
CA CYS A 34 3.29 -10.00 2.91
C CYS A 34 3.39 -10.74 1.57
N GLY A 35 4.11 -10.15 0.60
CA GLY A 35 4.31 -10.71 -0.73
C GLY A 35 3.14 -10.52 -1.71
N GLY A 36 2.10 -9.78 -1.29
CA GLY A 36 1.00 -9.31 -2.13
C GLY A 36 1.34 -8.05 -2.92
N PRO A 37 0.36 -7.16 -3.23
CA PRO A 37 0.59 -5.94 -4.01
C PRO A 37 1.63 -4.97 -3.42
N VAL A 38 1.85 -5.02 -2.10
CA VAL A 38 2.89 -4.24 -1.40
C VAL A 38 4.29 -4.87 -1.47
N GLY A 39 4.41 -6.09 -2.00
CA GLY A 39 5.65 -6.84 -2.07
C GLY A 39 6.14 -7.39 -0.73
N TYR A 40 7.42 -7.77 -0.70
CA TYR A 40 8.12 -8.19 0.51
C TYR A 40 8.82 -6.98 1.14
N MET A 41 8.35 -6.60 2.33
CA MET A 41 8.97 -5.56 3.15
C MET A 41 9.32 -6.13 4.52
N ASP A 42 10.50 -5.83 5.05
CA ASP A 42 11.00 -6.32 6.34
C ASP A 42 9.99 -6.20 7.49
N ARG A 43 9.37 -5.04 7.64
CA ARG A 43 8.42 -4.73 8.72
C ARG A 43 7.07 -5.43 8.56
N LEU A 44 6.66 -5.73 7.32
CA LEU A 44 5.37 -6.38 7.04
C LEU A 44 5.50 -7.90 7.02
N CYS A 45 6.62 -8.40 6.51
CA CYS A 45 6.91 -9.82 6.35
C CYS A 45 7.70 -10.43 7.52
N GLY A 46 8.26 -9.58 8.38
CA GLY A 46 9.37 -9.97 9.24
C GLY A 46 10.68 -10.13 8.45
N THR A 47 11.81 -9.90 9.12
CA THR A 47 13.15 -9.92 8.51
C THR A 47 13.44 -11.26 7.84
N ARG A 48 13.05 -12.38 8.46
CA ARG A 48 13.30 -13.72 7.90
C ARG A 48 12.67 -13.89 6.52
N ARG A 49 11.35 -13.73 6.42
CA ARG A 49 10.61 -13.94 5.17
C ARG A 49 10.97 -12.90 4.12
N TYR A 50 11.24 -11.66 4.53
CA TYR A 50 11.75 -10.63 3.64
C TYR A 50 13.12 -11.01 3.06
N CYS A 51 14.08 -11.43 3.88
CA CYS A 51 15.40 -11.81 3.39
C CYS A 51 15.35 -13.07 2.51
N GLU A 52 14.54 -14.08 2.86
CA GLU A 52 14.33 -15.28 2.04
C GLU A 52 13.72 -14.96 0.65
N ALA A 53 12.96 -13.86 0.54
CA ALA A 53 12.39 -13.44 -0.73
C ALA A 53 13.44 -13.00 -1.75
N PHE A 54 14.65 -12.59 -1.37
CA PHE A 54 15.68 -12.21 -2.35
C PHE A 54 16.17 -13.36 -3.21
N ASP A 55 16.15 -14.60 -2.70
CA ASP A 55 16.49 -15.78 -3.48
C ASP A 55 15.22 -16.49 -4.01
N GLY A 56 14.10 -16.44 -3.26
CA GLY A 56 12.87 -17.15 -3.61
C GLY A 56 11.87 -16.39 -4.49
N ALA A 57 11.85 -15.07 -4.41
CA ALA A 57 10.98 -14.17 -5.16
C ALA A 57 11.62 -12.76 -5.30
N PRO A 58 12.87 -12.64 -5.82
CA PRO A 58 13.64 -11.37 -5.86
C PRO A 58 12.83 -10.23 -6.49
N ASN A 59 12.04 -10.66 -7.44
CA ASN A 59 11.14 -10.01 -8.34
C ASN A 59 9.93 -9.34 -7.61
N ARG A 60 9.74 -9.63 -6.32
CA ARG A 60 8.74 -9.04 -5.40
C ARG A 60 9.36 -8.30 -4.21
N THR A 61 10.66 -8.06 -4.23
CA THR A 61 11.37 -7.31 -3.18
C THR A 61 11.56 -5.85 -3.59
N ASP A 62 12.15 -5.04 -2.71
CA ASP A 62 12.60 -3.68 -3.01
C ASP A 62 13.96 -3.62 -3.71
N PHE A 63 14.52 -4.77 -4.10
CA PHE A 63 15.84 -4.92 -4.72
C PHE A 63 16.99 -4.33 -3.89
N ALA A 64 16.81 -4.18 -2.58
CA ALA A 64 17.81 -3.59 -1.69
C ALA A 64 19.06 -4.47 -1.50
N PHE A 65 18.95 -5.77 -1.76
CA PHE A 65 20.01 -6.76 -1.60
C PHE A 65 20.10 -7.67 -2.82
N ALA A 66 21.28 -8.23 -3.10
CA ALA A 66 21.46 -9.17 -4.20
C ALA A 66 21.13 -10.62 -3.81
N SER A 67 21.00 -10.93 -2.52
CA SER A 67 20.71 -12.28 -2.03
C SER A 67 20.17 -12.30 -0.60
N THR A 68 19.58 -13.43 -0.21
CA THR A 68 19.17 -13.71 1.17
C THR A 68 20.33 -13.56 2.16
N LYS A 69 21.51 -14.06 1.80
CA LYS A 69 22.71 -13.98 2.66
C LYS A 69 23.16 -12.53 2.90
N GLU A 70 23.12 -11.70 1.87
CA GLU A 70 23.45 -10.28 2.00
C GLU A 70 22.43 -9.56 2.88
N CYS A 71 21.13 -9.81 2.66
CA CYS A 71 20.06 -9.22 3.47
C CYS A 71 20.24 -9.51 4.97
N PHE A 72 20.48 -10.77 5.35
CA PHE A 72 20.68 -11.11 6.77
C PHE A 72 21.94 -10.47 7.38
N ARG A 73 23.00 -10.25 6.59
CA ARG A 73 24.22 -9.57 7.08
C ARG A 73 24.00 -8.09 7.38
N SER A 74 22.99 -7.49 6.77
CA SER A 74 22.63 -6.09 6.98
C SER A 74 21.60 -5.89 8.09
N HIS A 75 21.17 -6.97 8.76
CA HIS A 75 20.24 -6.92 9.89
C HIS A 75 20.91 -7.36 11.19
N GLU A 76 20.35 -6.90 12.30
CA GLU A 76 20.63 -7.43 13.62
C GLU A 76 20.29 -8.93 13.67
N PRO A 77 21.02 -9.74 14.46
CA PRO A 77 20.68 -11.14 14.66
C PRO A 77 19.27 -11.31 15.21
N GLU A 78 18.57 -12.38 14.80
CA GLU A 78 17.26 -12.73 15.33
C GLU A 78 17.29 -12.80 16.86
N PRO A 79 16.50 -11.95 17.56
CA PRO A 79 16.44 -11.98 19.01
C PRO A 79 15.91 -13.33 19.51
N ARG A 80 16.42 -13.82 20.65
CA ARG A 80 15.93 -15.08 21.25
C ARG A 80 14.51 -14.96 21.81
N THR A 81 14.06 -13.75 22.08
CA THR A 81 12.73 -13.44 22.60
C THR A 81 12.19 -12.20 21.89
N ARG A 82 10.89 -12.20 21.59
CA ARG A 82 10.19 -11.01 21.11
C ARG A 82 10.09 -10.03 22.27
N SER A 83 11.00 -9.06 22.34
CA SER A 83 10.90 -7.99 23.33
C SER A 83 9.72 -7.09 22.96
N ALA A 84 8.79 -6.87 23.88
CA ALA A 84 7.83 -5.78 23.73
C ALA A 84 8.63 -4.47 23.73
N ARG A 85 8.51 -3.68 22.66
CA ARG A 85 9.10 -2.35 22.64
C ARG A 85 8.17 -1.43 23.42
N THR A 86 8.61 -0.98 24.58
CA THR A 86 7.91 0.05 25.35
C THR A 86 8.21 1.40 24.70
N GLU A 87 7.48 1.75 23.66
CA GLU A 87 7.56 3.11 23.09
C GLU A 87 6.63 4.05 23.85
N SER A 88 7.13 5.24 24.17
CA SER A 88 6.28 6.36 24.55
C SER A 88 5.39 6.73 23.37
N PHE A 89 4.10 7.00 23.63
CA PHE A 89 3.17 7.43 22.60
C PHE A 89 3.68 8.66 21.85
N LEU A 90 3.55 8.65 20.53
CA LEU A 90 3.79 9.81 19.68
C LEU A 90 2.60 10.78 19.76
N PRO A 91 2.82 12.11 19.70
CA PRO A 91 1.73 13.08 19.80
C PRO A 91 0.78 12.98 18.60
N TRP A 92 -0.52 13.19 18.83
CA TRP A 92 -1.48 13.29 17.73
C TRP A 92 -1.35 14.62 16.96
N VAL A 93 -1.21 14.54 15.65
CA VAL A 93 -1.07 15.68 14.73
C VAL A 93 -2.33 15.85 13.90
N GLU A 94 -2.93 17.04 13.96
CA GLU A 94 -4.05 17.42 13.11
C GLU A 94 -3.58 17.79 11.68
N PRO A 95 -4.38 17.51 10.64
CA PRO A 95 -3.98 17.78 9.26
C PRO A 95 -3.75 19.27 9.02
N ASN A 96 -2.69 19.59 8.27
CA ASN A 96 -2.41 20.97 7.88
C ASN A 96 -3.33 21.37 6.71
N SER A 97 -4.30 22.25 6.98
CA SER A 97 -5.30 22.69 5.99
C SER A 97 -4.71 23.32 4.73
N LYS A 98 -3.46 23.82 4.77
CA LYS A 98 -2.78 24.42 3.61
C LYS A 98 -2.22 23.40 2.64
N ASN A 99 -2.02 22.15 3.06
CA ASN A 99 -1.37 21.09 2.28
C ASN A 99 -2.32 19.94 1.92
N LEU A 100 -3.63 20.11 2.12
CA LEU A 100 -4.64 19.05 1.95
C LEU A 100 -4.63 18.39 0.56
N PHE A 101 -4.30 19.14 -0.50
CA PHE A 101 -4.25 18.60 -1.86
C PHE A 101 -3.23 17.45 -1.99
N GLY A 102 -2.09 17.55 -1.31
CA GLY A 102 -1.05 16.51 -1.32
C GLY A 102 -1.43 15.23 -0.59
N CYS A 103 -2.44 15.30 0.27
CA CYS A 103 -2.86 14.21 1.16
C CYS A 103 -4.09 13.45 0.66
N GLY A 104 -4.66 13.86 -0.48
CA GLY A 104 -5.77 13.16 -1.11
C GLY A 104 -5.40 11.72 -1.48
N TYR A 105 -6.41 10.85 -1.53
CA TYR A 105 -6.27 9.44 -1.90
C TYR A 105 -5.95 9.22 -3.39
N THR A 106 -6.02 10.29 -4.19
CA THR A 106 -5.60 10.32 -5.60
C THR A 106 -4.25 11.02 -5.81
N SER A 107 -3.63 11.54 -4.74
CA SER A 107 -2.32 12.18 -4.80
C SER A 107 -1.22 11.13 -4.99
N VAL A 108 -0.14 11.50 -5.67
CA VAL A 108 1.10 10.69 -5.74
C VAL A 108 2.17 11.17 -4.76
N GLN A 109 1.86 12.20 -3.96
CA GLN A 109 2.82 12.79 -3.03
C GLN A 109 3.05 11.89 -1.81
N TYR A 110 4.21 12.09 -1.19
CA TYR A 110 4.58 11.41 0.04
C TYR A 110 3.66 11.81 1.20
N ILE A 111 3.19 10.80 1.94
CA ILE A 111 2.27 10.94 3.06
C ILE A 111 3.11 11.01 4.34
N THR A 112 3.28 12.22 4.87
CA THR A 112 3.89 12.42 6.19
C THR A 112 2.83 12.85 7.19
N GLU A 113 3.05 12.49 8.44
CA GLU A 113 2.20 12.95 9.54
C GLU A 113 2.17 14.48 9.65
N ALA A 114 3.31 15.16 9.45
CA ALA A 114 3.37 16.63 9.49
C ALA A 114 2.54 17.30 8.38
N MET A 115 2.40 16.66 7.22
CA MET A 115 1.61 17.18 6.11
C MET A 115 0.14 16.79 6.20
N CYS A 116 -0.13 15.52 6.50
CA CYS A 116 -1.44 14.90 6.33
C CYS A 116 -2.17 14.63 7.65
N GLY A 117 -1.52 14.84 8.79
CA GLY A 117 -2.02 14.49 10.12
C GLY A 117 -1.96 13.00 10.40
N THR A 118 -2.05 12.63 11.67
CA THR A 118 -1.92 11.26 12.17
C THR A 118 -2.94 10.32 11.54
N LYS A 119 -4.21 10.76 11.41
CA LYS A 119 -5.29 9.93 10.86
C LYS A 119 -4.96 9.43 9.45
N ARG A 120 -4.70 10.36 8.52
CA ARG A 120 -4.42 10.03 7.12
C ARG A 120 -3.12 9.25 6.95
N TYR A 121 -2.11 9.63 7.72
CA TYR A 121 -0.83 8.93 7.75
C TYR A 121 -1.01 7.48 8.22
N CYS A 122 -1.77 7.23 9.29
CA CYS A 122 -2.08 5.88 9.75
C CYS A 122 -2.98 5.09 8.79
N GLU A 123 -3.96 5.72 8.14
CA GLU A 123 -4.82 5.09 7.12
C GLU A 123 -3.99 4.52 5.95
N ALA A 124 -2.92 5.21 5.54
CA ALA A 124 -2.03 4.72 4.47
C ALA A 124 -1.40 3.36 4.79
N PHE A 125 -1.20 3.02 6.07
CA PHE A 125 -0.66 1.72 6.48
C PHE A 125 -1.67 0.57 6.35
N ALA A 126 -2.93 0.81 6.00
CA ALA A 126 -3.88 -0.24 5.66
C ALA A 126 -3.83 -0.67 4.18
N SER A 127 -3.17 0.11 3.31
CA SER A 127 -3.18 -0.14 1.86
C SER A 127 -1.79 -0.10 1.21
N VAL A 128 -1.74 -0.20 -0.11
CA VAL A 128 -0.53 0.00 -0.93
C VAL A 128 0.07 1.40 -0.78
N GLU A 129 -0.69 2.38 -0.27
CA GLU A 129 -0.20 3.72 -0.02
C GLU A 129 0.87 3.79 1.07
N MET A 130 1.07 2.72 1.86
CA MET A 130 2.19 2.65 2.82
C MET A 130 3.56 2.81 2.17
N THR A 131 3.66 2.56 0.86
CA THR A 131 4.88 2.78 0.06
C THR A 131 5.23 4.26 -0.06
N ARG A 132 4.25 5.15 0.16
CA ARG A 132 4.39 6.61 0.16
C ARG A 132 4.61 7.18 1.57
N THR A 133 4.88 6.36 2.59
CA THR A 133 5.17 6.83 3.95
C THR A 133 6.64 6.60 4.30
N ASP A 134 7.06 7.10 5.47
CA ASP A 134 8.39 6.80 6.05
C ASP A 134 8.49 5.39 6.62
N GLY A 135 7.38 4.67 6.63
CA GLY A 135 7.40 3.27 6.87
C GLY A 135 7.69 2.86 8.30
N LYS A 136 7.43 3.75 9.26
CA LYS A 136 7.65 3.47 10.69
C LYS A 136 6.73 2.39 11.26
N PHE A 137 5.57 2.17 10.64
CA PHE A 137 4.55 1.27 11.14
C PHE A 137 4.29 0.10 10.19
N THR A 138 3.78 -0.99 10.75
CA THR A 138 3.46 -2.23 10.02
C THR A 138 2.00 -2.27 9.56
N SER A 139 1.11 -1.57 10.26
CA SER A 139 -0.31 -1.49 9.94
C SER A 139 -0.96 -0.23 10.49
N LYS A 140 -2.18 0.06 10.03
CA LYS A 140 -3.02 1.15 10.56
C LYS A 140 -3.23 1.01 12.06
N ALA A 141 -3.51 -0.20 12.53
CA ALA A 141 -3.72 -0.48 13.95
C ALA A 141 -2.46 -0.21 14.78
N ALA A 142 -1.29 -0.69 14.31
CA ALA A 142 -0.01 -0.43 14.96
C ALA A 142 0.32 1.07 14.99
N CYS A 143 0.05 1.77 13.90
CA CYS A 143 0.21 3.23 13.82
C CYS A 143 -0.66 3.94 14.85
N LEU A 144 -1.97 3.68 14.87
CA LEU A 144 -2.89 4.33 15.80
C LEU A 144 -2.57 4.00 17.27
N ALA A 145 -2.17 2.76 17.57
CA ALA A 145 -1.77 2.35 18.91
C ALA A 145 -0.45 2.98 19.36
N GLY A 146 0.42 3.40 18.42
CA GLY A 146 1.65 4.13 18.71
C GLY A 146 1.46 5.62 18.99
N HIS A 147 0.24 6.15 18.82
CA HIS A 147 -0.05 7.57 19.01
C HIS A 147 -0.93 7.81 20.24
N GLU A 148 -0.79 9.00 20.80
CA GLU A 148 -1.72 9.52 21.79
C GLU A 148 -3.14 9.54 21.19
N PRO A 149 -4.18 9.23 21.99
CA PRO A 149 -5.54 9.35 21.51
C PRO A 149 -5.83 10.78 21.04
N ARG A 150 -6.45 10.92 19.87
CA ARG A 150 -6.99 12.22 19.43
C ARG A 150 -7.83 12.84 20.55
N GLY A 151 -7.57 14.11 20.88
CA GLY A 151 -8.20 14.80 21.99
C GLY A 151 -9.74 14.77 21.92
N ALA A 152 -10.39 14.61 23.08
CA ALA A 152 -11.84 14.41 23.18
C ALA A 152 -12.67 15.53 22.51
N ARG A 153 -12.19 16.76 22.55
CA ARG A 153 -12.84 17.91 21.88
C ARG A 153 -12.84 17.75 20.35
N ALA A 154 -11.70 17.38 19.76
CA ALA A 154 -11.59 17.18 18.32
C ALA A 154 -12.43 15.98 17.84
N LYS A 155 -12.49 14.91 18.65
CA LYS A 155 -13.40 13.78 18.41
C LYS A 155 -14.87 14.22 18.44
N ALA A 156 -15.28 14.98 19.45
CA ALA A 156 -16.66 15.48 19.55
C ALA A 156 -17.04 16.42 18.39
N GLU A 157 -16.10 17.24 17.92
CA GLU A 157 -16.30 18.10 16.75
C GLU A 157 -16.44 17.28 15.45
N GLU A 158 -15.60 16.25 15.23
CA GLU A 158 -15.74 15.33 14.09
C GLU A 158 -17.06 14.54 14.16
N GLU A 159 -17.42 13.99 15.31
CA GLU A 159 -18.68 13.26 15.50
C GLU A 159 -19.90 14.14 15.26
N LYS A 160 -19.89 15.38 15.75
CA LYS A 160 -20.95 16.36 15.49
C LYS A 160 -21.06 16.69 14.01
N MET A 161 -19.95 16.77 13.29
CA MET A 161 -19.94 16.99 11.85
C MET A 161 -20.45 15.76 11.07
N LYS A 162 -20.03 14.55 11.48
CA LYS A 162 -20.49 13.26 10.90
C LYS A 162 -21.98 13.01 11.10
N LYS A 163 -22.51 13.26 12.31
CA LYS A 163 -23.95 13.08 12.61
C LYS A 163 -24.87 13.93 11.74
N ASN A 164 -24.36 15.03 11.19
CA ASN A 164 -25.15 15.99 10.44
C ASN A 164 -24.96 15.91 8.92
N LYS A 165 -24.03 15.09 8.41
CA LYS A 165 -23.81 14.97 6.97
C LYS A 165 -23.15 13.63 6.62
N LYS A 166 -23.97 12.68 6.14
CA LYS A 166 -23.48 11.50 5.44
C LYS A 166 -22.73 11.92 4.17
N LEU A 167 -21.75 11.12 3.74
CA LEU A 167 -21.08 11.30 2.46
C LEU A 167 -22.07 11.01 1.32
N PRO A 168 -22.06 11.78 0.22
CA PRO A 168 -23.01 11.56 -0.86
C PRO A 168 -22.79 10.19 -1.51
N TRP A 169 -23.86 9.56 -1.98
CA TRP A 169 -23.73 8.38 -2.84
C TRP A 169 -23.24 8.81 -4.23
N ILE A 170 -22.06 8.33 -4.63
CA ILE A 170 -21.46 8.60 -5.93
C ILE A 170 -21.77 7.44 -6.87
N GLU A 171 -22.48 7.73 -7.96
CA GLU A 171 -22.57 6.79 -9.06
C GLU A 171 -21.28 6.83 -9.89
N SER A 172 -20.70 5.65 -10.12
CA SER A 172 -19.49 5.52 -10.92
C SER A 172 -19.69 6.04 -12.34
N THR A 173 -18.76 6.89 -12.77
CA THR A 173 -18.74 7.41 -14.13
C THR A 173 -18.06 6.46 -15.13
N GLU A 174 -17.22 5.49 -14.68
CA GLU A 174 -16.42 4.49 -15.43
C GLU A 174 -15.85 4.92 -16.81
N LYS A 175 -15.75 6.22 -17.12
CA LYS A 175 -15.50 6.69 -18.50
C LYS A 175 -14.18 6.17 -19.09
N GLU A 176 -13.23 5.83 -18.23
CA GLU A 176 -11.88 5.44 -18.61
C GLU A 176 -11.56 3.96 -18.33
N HIS A 177 -12.54 3.21 -17.81
CA HIS A 177 -12.40 1.80 -17.42
C HIS A 177 -11.15 1.57 -16.56
N ARG A 178 -11.01 2.34 -15.47
CA ARG A 178 -9.86 2.29 -14.56
C ARG A 178 -10.21 1.79 -13.17
N CYS A 179 -11.49 1.62 -12.85
CA CYS A 179 -11.87 1.21 -11.51
C CYS A 179 -11.28 -0.16 -11.16
N GLY A 180 -10.70 -0.23 -9.97
CA GLY A 180 -10.05 -1.42 -9.43
C GLY A 180 -8.66 -1.66 -9.99
N ILE A 181 -8.22 -1.05 -11.11
CA ILE A 181 -6.90 -1.34 -11.68
C ILE A 181 -5.77 -0.75 -10.83
N TYR A 182 -5.86 0.54 -10.48
CA TYR A 182 -4.86 1.23 -9.65
C TYR A 182 -5.33 1.44 -8.21
N GLY A 183 -6.39 0.74 -7.83
CA GLY A 183 -7.10 0.93 -6.57
C GLY A 183 -8.57 1.24 -6.76
N TRP A 184 -9.29 1.15 -5.65
CA TRP A 184 -10.71 1.42 -5.56
C TRP A 184 -10.89 2.86 -5.09
N VAL A 185 -11.03 3.78 -6.04
CA VAL A 185 -11.18 5.22 -5.79
C VAL A 185 -12.63 5.61 -6.01
N GLU A 186 -13.30 6.13 -4.98
CA GLU A 186 -14.75 6.37 -5.00
C GLU A 186 -15.21 7.23 -6.18
N GLU A 187 -14.49 8.30 -6.53
CA GLU A 187 -14.87 9.19 -7.62
C GLU A 187 -14.89 8.48 -8.98
N THR A 188 -14.07 7.43 -9.13
CA THR A 188 -13.99 6.62 -10.36
C THR A 188 -14.89 5.40 -10.28
N CYS A 189 -14.87 4.70 -9.16
CA CYS A 189 -15.50 3.41 -8.92
C CYS A 189 -16.94 3.49 -8.41
N GLY A 190 -17.39 4.67 -7.97
CA GLY A 190 -18.64 4.85 -7.25
C GLY A 190 -18.64 4.24 -5.86
N THR A 191 -19.60 4.66 -5.03
CA THR A 191 -19.66 4.27 -3.61
C THR A 191 -19.78 2.77 -3.42
N GLN A 192 -20.55 2.05 -4.24
CA GLN A 192 -20.72 0.60 -4.08
C GLN A 192 -19.38 -0.15 -4.21
N ARG A 193 -18.71 -0.04 -5.36
CA ARG A 193 -17.43 -0.76 -5.59
C ARG A 193 -16.35 -0.29 -4.62
N TYR A 194 -16.31 1.00 -4.30
CA TYR A 194 -15.40 1.55 -3.30
C TYR A 194 -15.60 0.94 -1.92
N CYS A 195 -16.83 0.90 -1.41
CA CYS A 195 -17.11 0.33 -0.10
C CYS A 195 -16.90 -1.19 -0.08
N ASP A 196 -17.37 -1.92 -1.11
CA ASP A 196 -17.20 -3.39 -1.19
C ASP A 196 -15.71 -3.80 -1.21
N ALA A 197 -14.82 -2.94 -1.74
CA ALA A 197 -13.39 -3.20 -1.80
C ALA A 197 -12.71 -3.30 -0.43
N PHE A 198 -13.25 -2.69 0.63
CA PHE A 198 -12.64 -2.78 1.96
C PHE A 198 -12.66 -4.21 2.53
N ASP A 199 -13.62 -5.04 2.11
CA ASP A 199 -13.69 -6.44 2.54
C ASP A 199 -13.04 -7.39 1.53
N LEU A 200 -13.04 -7.03 0.24
CA LEU A 200 -12.56 -7.88 -0.84
C LEU A 200 -11.07 -7.69 -1.14
N GLU A 201 -10.60 -6.45 -1.15
CA GLU A 201 -9.22 -6.05 -1.49
C GLU A 201 -8.78 -4.83 -0.68
N PRO A 202 -8.70 -4.94 0.66
CA PRO A 202 -8.36 -3.83 1.53
C PRO A 202 -7.03 -3.17 1.18
N GLU A 203 -6.08 -3.92 0.61
CA GLU A 203 -4.78 -3.38 0.19
C GLU A 203 -4.90 -2.39 -0.98
N MET A 204 -5.93 -2.53 -1.81
CA MET A 204 -6.20 -1.68 -2.98
C MET A 204 -7.22 -0.57 -2.67
N ALA A 205 -7.83 -0.59 -1.48
CA ALA A 205 -8.60 0.53 -0.95
C ALA A 205 -7.68 1.59 -0.33
N ASP A 206 -8.24 2.63 0.27
CA ASP A 206 -7.47 3.77 0.79
C ASP A 206 -7.23 3.73 2.33
N GLY A 207 -7.76 2.71 3.00
CA GLY A 207 -7.63 2.52 4.45
C GLY A 207 -8.51 3.41 5.32
N ARG A 208 -9.35 4.27 4.73
CA ARG A 208 -10.22 5.24 5.43
C ARG A 208 -11.27 4.56 6.30
N PHE A 209 -11.78 3.42 5.86
CA PHE A 209 -12.73 2.59 6.58
C PHE A 209 -12.07 1.27 6.98
N ASP A 210 -12.59 0.63 8.03
CA ASP A 210 -12.05 -0.65 8.49
C ASP A 210 -12.69 -1.84 7.77
N ASN A 211 -13.86 -1.65 7.16
CA ASN A 211 -14.62 -2.66 6.41
C ASN A 211 -15.71 -1.97 5.55
N ALA A 212 -16.38 -2.76 4.71
CA ALA A 212 -17.44 -2.27 3.83
C ALA A 212 -18.64 -1.72 4.62
N SER A 213 -19.01 -2.34 5.75
CA SER A 213 -20.14 -1.89 6.58
C SER A 213 -19.91 -0.48 7.13
N ASP A 214 -18.72 -0.20 7.64
CA ASP A 214 -18.34 1.14 8.13
C ASP A 214 -18.34 2.18 7.01
N CYS A 215 -17.90 1.78 5.81
CA CYS A 215 -17.96 2.62 4.63
C CYS A 215 -19.42 2.96 4.28
N TYR A 216 -20.30 1.97 4.12
CA TYR A 216 -21.71 2.23 3.78
C TYR A 216 -22.44 3.02 4.87
N ALA A 217 -22.15 2.79 6.15
CA ALA A 217 -22.74 3.55 7.25
C ALA A 217 -22.37 5.05 7.20
N ALA A 218 -21.21 5.39 6.65
CA ALA A 218 -20.76 6.77 6.46
C ALA A 218 -21.37 7.46 5.24
N HIS A 219 -22.00 6.72 4.32
CA HIS A 219 -22.60 7.24 3.09
C HIS A 219 -24.12 7.36 3.19
N GLU A 220 -24.67 8.23 2.35
CA GLU A 220 -26.08 8.24 1.99
C GLU A 220 -26.50 6.86 1.49
N ASP A 221 -27.76 6.52 1.73
CA ASP A 221 -28.26 5.20 1.37
C ASP A 221 -28.24 5.04 -0.16
N MET A 222 -27.97 3.81 -0.61
CA MET A 222 -27.98 3.47 -2.03
C MET A 222 -29.30 3.92 -2.68
N PRO A 223 -29.25 4.68 -3.80
CA PRO A 223 -30.45 5.17 -4.47
C PRO A 223 -31.41 4.04 -4.84
N ALA A 224 -32.71 4.31 -4.72
CA ALA A 224 -33.75 3.37 -5.13
C ALA A 224 -33.61 3.06 -6.63
N GLY A 225 -33.62 1.77 -6.98
CA GLY A 225 -33.46 1.32 -8.37
C GLY A 225 -32.01 1.22 -8.85
N TYR A 226 -31.01 1.50 -7.99
CA TYR A 226 -29.61 1.28 -8.33
C TYR A 226 -29.34 -0.18 -8.65
N VAL A 227 -28.75 -0.43 -9.82
CA VAL A 227 -28.32 -1.77 -10.24
C VAL A 227 -26.88 -1.97 -9.76
N ARG A 228 -26.67 -2.92 -8.85
CA ARG A 228 -25.34 -3.25 -8.34
C ARG A 228 -24.40 -3.63 -9.48
N LYS A 229 -23.23 -3.00 -9.51
CA LYS A 229 -22.14 -3.26 -10.44
C LYS A 229 -21.28 -4.43 -9.93
N SER A 230 -20.69 -5.18 -10.86
CA SER A 230 -19.76 -6.28 -10.54
C SER A 230 -18.52 -5.74 -9.83
N MET A 231 -17.87 -6.53 -8.97
CA MET A 231 -16.55 -6.20 -8.41
C MET A 231 -15.39 -6.55 -9.34
N LYS A 232 -15.68 -7.08 -10.54
CA LYS A 232 -14.67 -7.27 -11.56
C LYS A 232 -14.23 -5.93 -12.14
N MET A 233 -12.95 -5.82 -12.48
CA MET A 233 -12.39 -4.66 -13.17
C MET A 233 -12.98 -4.55 -14.57
N ALA A 234 -13.20 -3.32 -15.03
CA ALA A 234 -13.78 -3.10 -16.34
C ALA A 234 -12.82 -3.54 -17.45
N TRP A 235 -13.32 -4.32 -18.42
CA TRP A 235 -12.54 -4.73 -19.58
C TRP A 235 -12.16 -3.50 -20.42
N LYS A 236 -10.88 -3.40 -20.80
CA LYS A 236 -10.35 -2.30 -21.61
C LYS A 236 -9.74 -2.81 -22.90
N VAL A 237 -10.21 -2.27 -24.02
CA VAL A 237 -9.52 -2.39 -25.30
C VAL A 237 -8.48 -1.28 -25.37
N GLY A 238 -7.21 -1.66 -25.45
CA GLY A 238 -6.10 -0.70 -25.56
C GLY A 238 -6.02 -0.13 -26.98
N PRO A 239 -5.71 1.17 -27.16
CA PRO A 239 -5.44 1.73 -28.48
C PRO A 239 -4.10 1.24 -29.07
N TRP A 240 -3.22 0.66 -28.24
CA TRP A 240 -1.92 0.16 -28.65
C TRP A 240 -1.99 -1.32 -29.03
N ALA A 241 -1.31 -1.70 -30.11
CA ALA A 241 -1.20 -3.09 -30.49
C ALA A 241 -0.43 -3.87 -29.40
N LYS A 242 -0.97 -5.02 -28.98
CA LYS A 242 -0.31 -5.94 -28.02
C LYS A 242 1.17 -6.17 -28.35
N ALA A 243 1.48 -6.35 -29.63
CA ALA A 243 2.84 -6.55 -30.12
C ALA A 243 3.81 -5.41 -29.74
N TRP A 244 3.33 -4.17 -29.76
CA TRP A 244 4.15 -3.04 -29.33
C TRP A 244 4.42 -3.10 -27.82
N CYS A 245 3.38 -3.32 -27.01
CA CYS A 245 3.53 -3.43 -25.56
C CYS A 245 4.45 -4.58 -25.14
N ASP A 246 4.32 -5.74 -25.80
CA ASP A 246 5.22 -6.89 -25.61
C ASP A 246 6.67 -6.48 -25.94
N SER A 247 6.90 -5.80 -27.07
CA SER A 247 8.24 -5.38 -27.49
C SER A 247 8.91 -4.39 -26.53
N GLN A 248 8.12 -3.55 -25.86
CA GLN A 248 8.61 -2.56 -24.90
C GLN A 248 8.67 -3.11 -23.47
N ARG A 249 8.23 -4.36 -23.25
CA ARG A 249 8.01 -4.93 -21.91
C ARG A 249 7.16 -4.01 -21.04
N PHE A 250 6.13 -3.41 -21.64
CA PHE A 250 5.29 -2.39 -21.02
C PHE A 250 3.89 -2.95 -20.73
N TRP A 251 3.65 -3.33 -19.47
CA TRP A 251 2.46 -4.07 -19.05
C TRP A 251 1.46 -3.17 -18.30
N HIS A 252 0.99 -2.14 -19.00
CA HIS A 252 0.10 -1.12 -18.46
C HIS A 252 -1.32 -1.27 -19.03
N ILE A 253 -2.37 -0.81 -18.33
CA ILE A 253 -3.76 -0.89 -18.84
C ILE A 253 -3.98 -0.07 -20.14
N ALA A 254 -3.05 0.81 -20.48
CA ALA A 254 -3.05 1.49 -21.77
C ALA A 254 -2.90 0.49 -22.94
N CYS A 255 -2.30 -0.67 -22.71
CA CYS A 255 -2.20 -1.79 -23.64
C CYS A 255 -3.47 -2.66 -23.69
N GLY A 256 -4.53 -2.26 -22.99
CA GLY A 256 -5.75 -3.05 -22.80
C GLY A 256 -5.57 -4.16 -21.77
N THR A 257 -6.68 -4.82 -21.43
CA THR A 257 -6.73 -5.88 -20.41
C THR A 257 -5.80 -7.04 -20.75
N VAL A 258 -5.76 -7.48 -22.02
CA VAL A 258 -4.87 -8.57 -22.46
C VAL A 258 -3.40 -8.17 -22.34
N GLY A 259 -3.06 -6.92 -22.71
CA GLY A 259 -1.70 -6.41 -22.57
C GLY A 259 -1.28 -6.32 -21.10
N TYR A 260 -2.09 -5.67 -20.27
CA TYR A 260 -1.85 -5.57 -18.83
C TYR A 260 -1.68 -6.95 -18.16
N CYS A 261 -2.62 -7.88 -18.39
CA CYS A 261 -2.55 -9.21 -17.78
C CYS A 261 -1.44 -10.07 -18.36
N GLY A 262 -1.02 -9.88 -19.61
CA GLY A 262 0.06 -10.64 -20.24
C GLY A 262 1.42 -10.49 -19.56
N GLY A 263 1.64 -9.39 -18.84
CA GLY A 263 2.87 -9.16 -18.10
C GLY A 263 3.12 -10.15 -16.95
N TYR A 264 2.06 -10.73 -16.38
CA TYR A 264 2.16 -11.56 -15.18
C TYR A 264 2.96 -12.85 -15.39
N ASP A 265 2.87 -13.46 -16.57
CA ASP A 265 3.60 -14.69 -16.91
C ASP A 265 4.94 -14.40 -17.61
N ILE A 266 5.18 -13.15 -18.06
CA ILE A 266 6.35 -12.76 -18.87
C ILE A 266 7.37 -11.98 -18.04
N ASP A 267 6.91 -10.96 -17.32
CA ASP A 267 7.73 -10.00 -16.60
C ASP A 267 6.95 -9.43 -15.41
N PHE A 268 6.71 -10.30 -14.45
CA PHE A 268 5.99 -10.00 -13.22
C PHE A 268 6.51 -8.73 -12.51
N ASN A 269 7.80 -8.41 -12.65
CA ASN A 269 8.45 -7.26 -11.99
C ASN A 269 7.90 -5.92 -12.45
N ASN A 270 7.34 -5.89 -13.65
CA ASN A 270 6.74 -4.71 -14.25
C ASN A 270 5.20 -4.76 -14.17
N THR A 271 4.66 -5.64 -13.31
CA THR A 271 3.24 -5.68 -12.94
C THR A 271 3.05 -5.14 -11.52
N ASP A 272 1.81 -4.88 -11.12
CA ASP A 272 1.46 -4.47 -9.75
C ASP A 272 1.40 -5.65 -8.75
N ALA A 273 1.88 -6.83 -9.16
CA ALA A 273 2.03 -8.02 -8.33
C ALA A 273 0.75 -8.55 -7.65
N ARG A 274 -0.42 -8.06 -8.07
CA ARG A 274 -1.71 -8.40 -7.48
C ARG A 274 -2.19 -9.80 -7.83
N PHE A 275 -1.92 -10.26 -9.05
CA PHE A 275 -2.31 -11.57 -9.53
C PHE A 275 -1.13 -12.54 -9.53
N LEU A 276 -1.39 -13.86 -9.48
CA LEU A 276 -0.34 -14.87 -9.53
C LEU A 276 0.02 -15.30 -10.95
N SER A 277 -0.86 -15.00 -11.92
CA SER A 277 -0.70 -15.39 -13.32
C SER A 277 -1.55 -14.52 -14.24
N THR A 278 -1.29 -14.59 -15.54
CA THR A 278 -2.15 -13.94 -16.55
C THR A 278 -3.59 -14.44 -16.47
N ALA A 279 -3.81 -15.73 -16.21
CA ALA A 279 -5.17 -16.29 -16.09
C ALA A 279 -5.93 -15.72 -14.89
N ALA A 280 -5.28 -15.65 -13.72
CA ALA A 280 -5.88 -15.05 -12.53
C ALA A 280 -6.19 -13.56 -12.73
N CYS A 281 -5.31 -12.83 -13.43
CA CYS A 281 -5.56 -11.45 -13.81
C CYS A 281 -6.79 -11.33 -14.70
N LEU A 282 -6.90 -12.12 -15.77
CA LEU A 282 -8.03 -12.05 -16.71
C LEU A 282 -9.36 -12.41 -16.04
N GLU A 283 -9.38 -13.36 -15.09
CA GLU A 283 -10.59 -13.72 -14.34
C GLU A 283 -11.12 -12.57 -13.49
N ALA A 284 -10.23 -11.70 -13.01
CA ALA A 284 -10.58 -10.51 -12.23
C ALA A 284 -11.21 -9.38 -13.08
N PHE A 285 -11.20 -9.49 -14.41
CA PHE A 285 -11.89 -8.57 -15.31
C PHE A 285 -13.29 -9.05 -15.69
N GLU A 286 -14.15 -8.08 -16.01
CA GLU A 286 -15.43 -8.32 -16.68
C GLU A 286 -15.18 -9.05 -18.00
N ASN A 287 -16.20 -9.78 -18.47
CA ASN A 287 -16.09 -10.50 -19.73
C ASN A 287 -15.77 -9.53 -20.88
N GLN A 288 -14.90 -9.97 -21.79
CA GLN A 288 -14.61 -9.22 -23.00
C GLN A 288 -15.92 -8.91 -23.74
N PRO A 289 -16.20 -7.61 -24.05
CA PRO A 289 -17.33 -7.25 -24.88
C PRO A 289 -17.22 -7.95 -26.24
N GLN A 290 -18.32 -8.55 -26.69
CA GLN A 290 -18.40 -9.21 -28.00
C GLN A 290 -18.39 -8.21 -29.15
#